data_AF-A0A6P0IWJ0-F1
#
_entry.id   AF-A0A6P0IWJ0-F1
#
_cell.length_a   1.000
_cell.length_b   1.000
_cell.length_c   1.000
_cell.angle_alpha   90.00
_cell.angle_beta   90.00
_cell.angle_gamma   90.00
#
_symmetry.space_group_name_H-M   'P 1'
#
loop_
_entity.id
_entity.type
_entity.pdbx_description
1 polymer ?
#
loop_
_entity_poly.entity_id
_entity_poly.type
_entity_poly.pdbx_seq_one_letter_code
_entity_poly.pdbx_strand_id
1 'polypeptide(L)'
;GIESVGTFLAMTKNGEINLVLAQRAAEEFNPPRVLAVFPRDPQVNSNNNKTKVNQAFMAQLPIKTWIQYINDGQIKLGKTTLKEAGFGFQRAHLNALIRSGELVPLLVEREKSFQVASGNEDWQPGDNIIYLLHDPRPKLLKRLSGGTSSSRLALEKLPKVEELPIATGASNSTVDESVN
;
A
#
# COMPACT_ATOMS: atom_id res chain seq x y z
N GLY A 1 14.58 19.81 14.65
CA GLY A 1 14.64 18.61 15.51
C GLY A 1 13.55 17.63 15.13
N ILE A 2 13.27 16.61 15.95
CA ILE A 2 12.08 15.76 15.77
C ILE A 2 10.79 16.60 15.92
N GLU A 3 10.84 17.65 16.74
CA GLU A 3 9.76 18.64 16.89
C GLU A 3 9.38 19.39 15.59
N SER A 4 10.26 19.39 14.58
CA SER A 4 10.03 20.09 13.31
C SER A 4 9.63 19.14 12.17
N VAL A 5 9.43 17.84 12.44
CA VAL A 5 9.03 16.86 11.41
C VAL A 5 7.52 16.69 11.36
N GLY A 6 6.96 16.63 10.14
CA GLY A 6 5.52 16.40 9.95
C GLY A 6 5.08 14.96 10.21
N THR A 7 5.99 13.99 10.15
CA THR A 7 5.71 12.58 10.45
C THR A 7 6.95 11.90 11.01
N PHE A 8 6.79 11.22 12.14
CA PHE A 8 7.79 10.32 12.71
C PHE A 8 7.41 8.88 12.37
N LEU A 9 8.33 8.11 11.78
CA LEU A 9 8.13 6.70 11.45
C LEU A 9 9.22 5.83 12.09
N ALA A 10 8.81 4.94 12.99
CA ALA A 10 9.69 3.91 13.56
C ALA A 10 9.60 2.60 12.77
N MET A 11 10.69 2.21 12.12
CA MET A 11 10.75 0.97 11.35
C MET A 11 12.13 0.30 11.48
N THR A 12 12.16 -0.80 12.21
CA THR A 12 13.29 -1.72 12.34
C THR A 12 12.80 -3.17 12.23
N LYS A 13 13.72 -4.13 12.26
CA LYS A 13 13.40 -5.57 12.27
C LYS A 13 12.67 -6.04 13.53
N ASN A 14 12.57 -5.21 14.57
CA ASN A 14 11.89 -5.52 15.82
C ASN A 14 10.69 -4.59 16.04
N GLY A 15 9.48 -5.13 15.94
CA GLY A 15 8.23 -4.38 16.09
C GLY A 15 8.04 -3.78 17.47
N GLU A 16 8.47 -4.46 18.53
CA GLU A 16 8.35 -3.95 19.91
C GLU A 16 9.21 -2.71 20.11
N ILE A 17 10.44 -2.73 19.58
CA ILE A 17 11.31 -1.56 19.61
C ILE A 17 10.67 -0.39 18.83
N ASN A 18 10.05 -0.67 17.68
CA ASN A 18 9.40 0.35 16.89
C ASN A 18 8.25 1.02 17.65
N LEU A 19 7.42 0.23 18.36
CA LEU A 19 6.32 0.73 19.16
C LEU A 19 6.82 1.61 20.32
N VAL A 20 7.83 1.15 21.06
CA VAL A 20 8.43 1.90 22.18
C VAL A 20 9.04 3.22 21.70
N LEU A 21 9.79 3.21 20.59
CA LEU A 21 10.39 4.42 20.01
C LEU A 21 9.33 5.42 19.57
N ALA A 22 8.28 4.95 18.90
CA ALA A 22 7.17 5.80 18.48
C ALA A 22 6.41 6.39 19.66
N GLN A 23 6.18 5.60 20.73
CA GLN A 23 5.53 6.10 21.93
C GLN A 23 6.35 7.19 22.62
N ARG A 24 7.67 6.97 22.80
CA ARG A 24 8.57 8.00 23.34
C ARG A 24 8.57 9.26 22.49
N ALA A 25 8.61 9.10 21.16
CA ALA A 25 8.56 10.25 20.26
C ALA A 25 7.25 11.05 20.38
N ALA A 26 6.12 10.35 20.57
CA ALA A 26 4.81 10.98 20.78
C ALA A 26 4.72 11.73 22.12
N GLU A 27 5.35 11.20 23.17
CA GLU A 27 5.35 11.77 24.52
C GLU A 27 6.30 12.99 24.63
N GLU A 28 7.50 12.88 24.05
CA GLU A 28 8.56 13.87 24.23
C GLU A 28 8.52 15.00 23.21
N PHE A 29 8.15 14.71 21.95
CA PHE A 29 8.24 15.68 20.85
C PHE A 29 6.89 16.03 20.22
N ASN A 30 5.83 15.25 20.53
CA ASN A 30 4.46 15.44 20.06
C ASN A 30 4.34 15.82 18.56
N PRO A 31 4.98 15.09 17.63
CA PRO A 31 4.92 15.41 16.21
C PRO A 31 3.50 15.18 15.68
N PRO A 32 3.08 15.84 14.58
CA PRO A 32 1.71 15.77 14.07
C PRO A 32 1.24 14.36 13.73
N ARG A 33 2.15 13.50 13.26
CA ARG A 33 1.87 12.09 12.97
C ARG A 33 2.98 11.21 13.50
N VAL A 34 2.61 10.17 14.24
CA VAL A 34 3.51 9.15 14.77
C VAL A 34 3.08 7.79 14.26
N LEU A 35 3.98 7.12 13.54
CA LEU A 35 3.75 5.84 12.92
C LEU A 35 4.82 4.82 13.33
N ALA A 36 4.43 3.55 13.44
CA ALA A 36 5.35 2.45 13.65
C ALA A 36 4.95 1.21 12.87
N VAL A 37 5.95 0.41 12.48
CA VAL A 37 5.72 -0.94 11.95
C VAL A 37 5.86 -1.95 13.09
N PHE A 38 4.76 -2.57 13.48
CA PHE A 38 4.73 -3.61 14.52
C PHE A 38 3.65 -4.64 14.16
N PRO A 39 3.72 -5.89 14.64
CA PRO A 39 2.64 -6.85 14.46
C PRO A 39 1.45 -6.42 15.31
N ARG A 40 0.25 -6.36 14.72
CA ARG A 40 -0.98 -6.19 15.48
C ARG A 40 -1.72 -7.53 15.52
N ASP A 41 -1.98 -8.03 16.72
CA ASP A 41 -2.79 -9.23 16.89
C ASP A 41 -4.25 -8.88 16.55
N PRO A 42 -4.88 -9.52 15.55
CA PRO A 42 -6.24 -9.18 15.10
C PRO A 42 -7.31 -9.36 16.19
N GLN A 43 -7.00 -10.04 17.30
CA GLN A 43 -7.90 -10.23 18.43
C GLN A 43 -7.88 -9.07 19.45
N VAL A 44 -6.93 -8.12 19.34
CA VAL A 44 -6.87 -6.97 20.25
C VAL A 44 -7.78 -5.86 19.73
N ASN A 45 -9.06 -5.96 20.10
CA ASN A 45 -10.03 -4.88 19.96
C ASN A 45 -9.44 -3.59 20.55
N SER A 46 -9.37 -2.55 19.72
CA SER A 46 -8.67 -1.29 20.00
C SER A 46 -9.38 -0.38 21.02
N ASN A 47 -10.13 -0.95 21.96
CA ASN A 47 -10.90 -0.17 22.92
C ASN A 47 -10.11 0.24 24.17
N ASN A 48 -8.89 -0.26 24.38
CA ASN A 48 -8.14 -0.02 25.62
C ASN A 48 -6.75 0.63 25.50
N ASN A 49 -6.24 0.90 24.29
CA ASN A 49 -4.90 1.48 24.17
C ASN A 49 -4.96 2.97 23.81
N LYS A 50 -4.77 3.81 24.84
CA LYS A 50 -4.44 5.24 24.82
C LYS A 50 -3.13 5.58 24.06
N THR A 51 -2.58 4.66 23.27
CA THR A 51 -1.33 4.87 22.57
C THR A 51 -1.60 5.68 21.31
N LYS A 52 -1.15 6.94 21.28
CA LYS A 52 -1.20 7.86 20.12
C LYS A 52 -0.41 7.39 18.88
N VAL A 53 0.01 6.12 18.83
CA VAL A 53 0.86 5.56 17.78
C VAL A 53 0.01 4.82 16.76
N ASN A 54 0.04 5.29 15.52
CA ASN A 54 -0.64 4.64 14.41
C ASN A 54 0.26 3.59 13.75
N GLN A 55 -0.34 2.57 13.15
CA GLN A 55 0.41 1.55 12.43
C GLN A 55 0.70 2.02 11.00
N ALA A 56 1.92 1.78 10.52
CA ALA A 56 2.30 2.08 9.14
C ALA A 56 2.05 0.88 8.21
N PHE A 57 1.67 1.20 6.97
CA PHE A 57 1.58 0.31 5.81
C PHE A 57 0.52 -0.79 5.86
N MET A 58 0.62 -1.75 6.79
CA MET A 58 -0.31 -2.88 6.93
C MET A 58 -0.21 -3.53 8.32
N ALA A 59 -1.27 -4.25 8.73
CA ALA A 59 -1.40 -4.87 10.05
C ALA A 59 -0.26 -5.83 10.43
N GLN A 60 0.36 -6.48 9.44
CA GLN A 60 1.49 -7.37 9.64
C GLN A 60 2.40 -7.30 8.41
N LEU A 61 3.37 -6.37 8.42
CA LEU A 61 4.35 -6.26 7.34
C LEU A 61 5.49 -7.28 7.56
N PRO A 62 5.67 -8.28 6.69
CA PRO A 62 6.81 -9.19 6.78
C PRO A 62 8.08 -8.48 6.29
N ILE A 63 8.64 -7.57 7.11
CA ILE A 63 9.77 -6.69 6.76
C ILE A 63 10.94 -7.49 6.18
N LYS A 64 11.28 -8.64 6.77
CA LYS A 64 12.38 -9.49 6.30
C LYS A 64 12.15 -9.96 4.86
N THR A 65 10.93 -10.38 4.54
CA THR A 65 10.56 -10.84 3.20
C THR A 65 10.62 -9.71 2.19
N TRP A 66 10.08 -8.52 2.53
CA TRP A 66 10.14 -7.36 1.63
C TRP A 66 11.56 -6.85 1.40
N ILE A 67 12.43 -6.86 2.43
CA ILE A 67 13.86 -6.58 2.26
C ILE A 67 14.49 -7.57 1.27
N GLN A 68 14.15 -8.86 1.38
CA GLN A 68 14.65 -9.87 0.45
C GLN A 68 14.18 -9.60 -0.99
N TYR A 69 12.89 -9.31 -1.19
CA TYR A 69 12.35 -8.97 -2.51
C TYR A 69 13.03 -7.73 -3.12
N ILE A 70 13.32 -6.72 -2.31
CA ILE A 70 14.06 -5.52 -2.74
C ILE A 70 15.48 -5.90 -3.18
N ASN A 71 16.20 -6.66 -2.35
CA ASN A 71 17.56 -7.12 -2.67
C ASN A 71 17.59 -8.00 -3.92
N ASP A 72 16.53 -8.78 -4.14
CA ASP A 72 16.39 -9.65 -5.29
C ASP A 72 15.80 -8.99 -6.54
N GLY A 73 15.44 -7.71 -6.49
CA GLY A 73 14.80 -7.04 -7.64
C GLY A 73 13.47 -7.69 -8.04
N GLN A 74 12.80 -8.33 -7.08
CA GLN A 74 11.47 -8.92 -7.19
C GLN A 74 10.39 -7.93 -6.79
N ILE A 75 10.66 -6.63 -6.92
CA ILE A 75 9.70 -5.58 -6.65
C ILE A 75 9.52 -4.71 -7.89
N LYS A 76 8.37 -4.04 -7.94
CA LYS A 76 8.12 -2.89 -8.80
C LYS A 76 7.58 -1.75 -7.95
N LEU A 77 8.04 -0.54 -8.24
CA LEU A 77 7.50 0.68 -7.63
C LEU A 77 6.36 1.19 -8.51
N GLY A 78 5.14 1.16 -7.97
CA GLY A 78 3.93 1.57 -8.67
C GLY A 78 3.42 2.93 -8.21
N LYS A 79 2.76 3.65 -9.12
CA LYS A 79 1.83 4.75 -8.80
C LYS A 79 0.45 4.46 -9.37
N THR A 80 -0.60 4.65 -8.59
CA THR A 80 -1.99 4.60 -9.07
C THR A 80 -2.81 5.76 -8.49
N THR A 81 -3.84 6.18 -9.21
CA THR A 81 -4.78 7.21 -8.75
C THR A 81 -6.14 6.55 -8.57
N LEU A 82 -6.71 6.64 -7.37
CA LEU A 82 -8.06 6.13 -7.13
C LEU A 82 -9.07 7.06 -7.80
N LYS A 83 -9.78 6.56 -8.80
CA LYS A 83 -10.77 7.35 -9.55
C LYS A 83 -12.12 7.26 -8.85
N GLU A 84 -12.92 8.31 -8.99
CA GLU A 84 -14.29 8.35 -8.48
C GLU A 84 -15.18 7.29 -9.16
N ALA A 85 -15.08 7.20 -10.49
CA ALA A 85 -15.69 6.11 -11.25
C ALA A 85 -15.05 4.77 -10.89
N GLY A 86 -15.85 3.84 -10.37
CA GLY A 86 -15.37 2.50 -9.96
C GLY A 86 -14.57 2.47 -8.66
N PHE A 87 -14.60 3.55 -7.87
CA PHE A 87 -13.85 3.69 -6.62
C PHE A 87 -14.02 2.50 -5.68
N GLY A 88 -15.26 2.03 -5.48
CA GLY A 88 -15.56 0.91 -4.59
C GLY A 88 -14.82 -0.37 -4.97
N PHE A 89 -14.75 -0.66 -6.27
CA PHE A 89 -14.04 -1.84 -6.79
C PHE A 89 -12.52 -1.65 -6.70
N GLN A 90 -11.99 -0.47 -7.06
CA GLN A 90 -10.55 -0.17 -6.94
C GLN A 90 -10.08 -0.30 -5.49
N ARG A 91 -10.84 0.23 -4.54
CA ARG A 91 -10.57 0.12 -3.11
C ARG A 91 -10.60 -1.33 -2.64
N ALA A 92 -11.60 -2.10 -3.05
CA ALA A 92 -11.71 -3.52 -2.69
C ALA A 92 -10.52 -4.34 -3.24
N HIS A 93 -10.13 -4.09 -4.49
CA HIS A 93 -9.00 -4.74 -5.13
C HIS A 93 -7.67 -4.38 -4.45
N LEU A 94 -7.43 -3.10 -4.19
CA LEU A 94 -6.24 -2.63 -3.48
C LEU A 94 -6.14 -3.27 -2.08
N ASN A 95 -7.23 -3.26 -1.31
CA ASN A 95 -7.26 -3.88 0.02
C ASN A 95 -7.03 -5.40 -0.04
N ALA A 96 -7.48 -6.08 -1.10
CA ALA A 96 -7.20 -7.49 -1.30
C ALA A 96 -5.70 -7.76 -1.52
N LEU A 97 -5.03 -6.93 -2.33
CA LEU A 97 -3.58 -7.03 -2.58
C LEU A 97 -2.74 -6.72 -1.33
N ILE A 98 -3.17 -5.75 -0.52
CA ILE A 98 -2.52 -5.44 0.76
C ILE A 98 -2.66 -6.62 1.72
N ARG A 99 -3.87 -7.17 1.84
CA ARG A 99 -4.14 -8.31 2.71
C ARG A 99 -3.43 -9.58 2.26
N SER A 100 -3.27 -9.81 0.96
CA SER A 100 -2.50 -10.96 0.44
C SER A 100 -0.99 -10.80 0.61
N GLY A 101 -0.52 -9.59 0.98
CA GLY A 101 0.91 -9.29 1.10
C GLY A 101 1.62 -9.13 -0.25
N GLU A 102 0.88 -9.04 -1.35
CA GLU A 102 1.44 -8.77 -2.68
C GLU A 102 1.79 -7.29 -2.89
N LEU A 103 1.12 -6.39 -2.16
CA LEU A 103 1.29 -4.94 -2.28
C LEU A 103 1.53 -4.31 -0.91
N VAL A 104 2.48 -3.39 -0.84
CA VAL A 104 2.71 -2.54 0.33
C VAL A 104 2.54 -1.08 -0.06
N PRO A 105 1.51 -0.38 0.45
CA PRO A 105 1.37 1.05 0.21
C PRO A 105 2.45 1.77 1.00
N LEU A 106 3.16 2.71 0.36
CA LEU A 106 4.21 3.49 1.01
C LEU A 106 3.73 4.90 1.32
N LEU A 107 3.23 5.58 0.28
CA LEU A 107 2.83 6.97 0.35
C LEU A 107 1.48 7.18 -0.29
N VAL A 108 0.74 8.14 0.26
CA VAL A 108 -0.48 8.71 -0.31
C VAL A 108 -0.21 10.18 -0.56
N GLU A 109 -0.43 10.63 -1.78
CA GLU A 109 -0.41 12.03 -2.14
C GLU A 109 -1.86 12.55 -2.14
N ARG A 110 -2.14 13.45 -1.20
CA ARG A 110 -3.44 14.11 -1.03
C ARG A 110 -3.21 15.62 -0.88
N GLU A 111 -3.98 16.42 -1.61
CA GLU A 111 -3.85 17.89 -1.58
C GLU A 111 -2.41 18.41 -1.81
N LYS A 112 -1.65 17.74 -2.70
CA LYS A 112 -0.23 18.02 -3.00
C LYS A 112 0.75 17.77 -1.84
N SER A 113 0.30 17.08 -0.79
CA SER A 113 1.13 16.64 0.32
C SER A 113 1.36 15.13 0.26
N PHE A 114 2.60 14.69 0.48
CA PHE A 114 2.91 13.27 0.63
C PHE A 114 2.77 12.86 2.09
N GLN A 115 2.10 11.73 2.28
CA GLN A 115 1.75 11.17 3.57
C GLN A 115 2.15 9.71 3.61
N VAL A 116 2.72 9.25 4.72
CA VAL A 116 2.99 7.81 4.89
C VAL A 116 1.66 7.08 5.05
N ALA A 117 1.49 6.01 4.27
CA ALA A 117 0.28 5.19 4.30
C ALA A 117 0.15 4.47 5.66
N SER A 118 -1.04 4.51 6.24
CA SER A 118 -1.36 3.79 7.47
C SER A 118 -1.86 2.38 7.19
N GLY A 119 -1.72 1.47 8.16
CA GLY A 119 -2.23 0.09 8.04
C GLY A 119 -3.75 -0.02 7.93
N ASN A 120 -4.47 1.02 8.33
CA ASN A 120 -5.92 1.17 8.22
C ASN A 120 -6.27 2.44 7.41
N GLU A 121 -5.53 2.73 6.35
CA GLU A 121 -5.74 3.91 5.52
C GLU A 121 -7.18 3.98 4.99
N ASP A 122 -7.87 5.09 5.29
CA ASP A 122 -9.18 5.41 4.72
C ASP A 122 -8.98 6.06 3.35
N TRP A 123 -8.85 5.20 2.34
CA TRP A 123 -8.71 5.58 0.94
C TRP A 123 -9.85 6.51 0.50
N GLN A 124 -9.52 7.54 -0.29
CA GLN A 124 -10.45 8.50 -0.86
C GLN A 124 -10.32 8.58 -2.38
N PRO A 125 -11.39 8.93 -3.11
CA PRO A 125 -11.28 9.31 -4.51
C PRO A 125 -10.29 10.46 -4.70
N GLY A 126 -9.44 10.37 -5.73
CA GLY A 126 -8.37 11.32 -6.01
C GLY A 126 -7.03 11.00 -5.35
N ASP A 127 -6.98 10.05 -4.40
CA ASP A 127 -5.73 9.65 -3.75
C ASP A 127 -4.73 9.11 -4.78
N ASN A 128 -3.51 9.66 -4.75
CA ASN A 128 -2.39 9.21 -5.55
C ASN A 128 -1.48 8.33 -4.69
N ILE A 129 -1.52 7.03 -4.91
CA ILE A 129 -0.87 6.04 -4.06
C ILE A 129 0.44 5.60 -4.71
N ILE A 130 1.53 5.66 -3.95
CA ILE A 130 2.83 5.07 -4.30
C ILE A 130 3.01 3.80 -3.46
N TYR A 131 3.30 2.69 -4.12
CA TYR A 131 3.34 1.38 -3.49
C TYR A 131 4.45 0.49 -4.05
N LEU A 132 4.85 -0.52 -3.27
CA LEU A 132 5.65 -1.64 -3.77
C LEU A 132 4.73 -2.80 -4.14
N LEU A 133 5.01 -3.42 -5.27
CA LEU A 133 4.35 -4.63 -5.74
C LEU A 133 5.37 -5.75 -5.86
N HIS A 134 5.07 -6.91 -5.29
CA HIS A 134 5.89 -8.11 -5.48
C HIS A 134 5.75 -8.63 -6.93
N ASP A 135 6.87 -8.76 -7.62
CA ASP A 135 7.01 -9.32 -8.96
C ASP A 135 7.86 -10.61 -8.88
N PRO A 136 7.23 -11.80 -8.84
CA PRO A 136 7.92 -13.07 -8.61
C PRO A 136 8.79 -13.51 -9.80
N ARG A 137 8.82 -12.75 -10.90
CA ARG A 137 9.59 -13.10 -12.10
C ARG A 137 11.07 -13.29 -11.78
N PRO A 138 11.64 -14.48 -12.00
CA PRO A 138 13.03 -14.76 -11.68
C PRO A 138 13.99 -13.88 -12.50
N LYS A 139 15.11 -13.48 -11.88
CA LYS A 139 16.16 -12.63 -12.49
C LYS A 139 16.60 -13.14 -13.87
N LEU A 140 16.58 -14.46 -14.08
CA LEU A 140 16.97 -15.10 -15.33
C LEU A 140 16.04 -14.75 -16.50
N LEU A 141 14.72 -14.75 -16.30
CA LEU A 141 13.76 -14.38 -17.35
C LEU A 141 13.83 -12.89 -17.69
N LYS A 142 14.10 -12.02 -16.70
CA LYS A 142 14.30 -10.58 -16.94
C LYS A 142 15.54 -10.31 -17.82
N ARG A 143 16.63 -11.05 -17.60
CA ARG A 143 17.87 -10.93 -18.39
C ARG A 143 17.75 -11.48 -19.81
N LEU A 144 16.96 -12.54 -20.00
CA LEU A 144 16.73 -13.15 -21.32
C LEU A 144 15.70 -12.38 -22.17
N SER A 145 14.83 -11.59 -21.56
CA SER A 145 13.79 -10.81 -22.26
C SER A 145 14.28 -9.46 -22.80
N GLY A 146 15.59 -9.22 -22.90
CA GLY A 146 16.16 -8.00 -23.49
C GLY A 146 15.93 -6.70 -22.71
N GLY A 147 15.34 -6.77 -21.51
CA GLY A 147 15.14 -5.62 -20.65
C GLY A 147 16.47 -5.15 -20.06
N THR A 148 17.03 -4.08 -20.63
CA THR A 148 18.04 -3.28 -19.92
C THR A 148 17.49 -2.95 -18.54
N SER A 149 18.34 -3.03 -17.53
CA SER A 149 17.98 -2.84 -16.13
C SER A 149 17.37 -1.45 -15.90
N SER A 150 16.07 -1.31 -16.13
CA SER A 150 15.28 -0.18 -15.67
C SER A 150 15.54 -0.07 -14.18
N SER A 151 15.91 1.13 -13.71
CA SER A 151 16.33 1.37 -12.34
C SER A 151 15.38 0.69 -11.37
N ARG A 152 15.90 -0.03 -10.36
CA ARG A 152 15.13 -0.89 -9.42
C ARG A 152 13.90 -0.22 -8.78
N LEU A 153 13.79 1.11 -8.86
CA LEU A 153 12.74 1.96 -8.30
C LEU A 153 12.16 2.94 -9.34
N ALA A 154 12.15 2.59 -10.63
CA ALA A 154 11.43 3.37 -11.63
C ALA A 154 9.94 3.40 -11.24
N LEU A 155 9.40 4.61 -11.04
CA LEU A 155 8.00 4.80 -10.72
C LEU A 155 7.17 4.56 -11.98
N GLU A 156 6.41 3.47 -12.00
CA GLU A 156 5.63 3.07 -13.17
C GLU A 156 4.14 3.00 -12.82
N LYS A 157 3.26 3.34 -13.79
CA LYS A 157 1.85 2.96 -13.70
C LYS A 157 1.75 1.49 -14.06
N LEU A 158 1.30 0.65 -13.12
CA LEU A 158 1.29 -0.81 -13.30
C LEU A 158 -0.11 -1.28 -13.69
N PRO A 159 -0.29 -1.88 -14.89
CA PRO A 159 -1.58 -2.38 -15.35
C PRO A 159 -2.22 -3.39 -14.39
N LYS A 160 -1.44 -4.21 -13.68
CA LYS A 160 -1.95 -5.15 -12.67
C LYS A 160 -2.79 -4.48 -11.55
N VAL A 161 -2.66 -3.17 -11.36
CA VAL A 161 -3.43 -2.38 -10.38
C VAL A 161 -4.46 -1.47 -11.05
N GLU A 162 -4.28 -1.13 -12.33
CA GLU A 162 -5.21 -0.26 -13.07
C GLU A 162 -6.27 -1.05 -13.88
N GLU A 163 -5.93 -2.23 -14.39
CA GLU A 163 -6.80 -3.08 -15.20
C GLU A 163 -7.67 -3.93 -14.30
N LEU A 164 -8.83 -3.37 -13.97
CA LEU A 164 -9.95 -4.14 -13.46
C LEU A 164 -10.45 -5.01 -14.62
N PRO A 165 -10.65 -6.32 -14.44
CA PRO A 165 -11.40 -7.11 -15.40
C PRO A 165 -12.83 -6.57 -15.37
N ILE A 166 -13.16 -5.68 -16.31
CA ILE A 166 -14.55 -5.43 -16.65
C ILE A 166 -15.00 -6.77 -17.21
N ALA A 167 -15.81 -7.50 -16.44
CA ALA A 167 -16.59 -8.58 -17.00
C ALA A 167 -17.41 -7.96 -18.14
N THR A 168 -16.97 -8.15 -19.36
CA THR A 168 -17.78 -8.01 -20.57
C THR A 168 -18.83 -9.11 -20.49
N GLY A 169 -19.87 -8.85 -19.70
CA GLY A 169 -20.96 -9.78 -19.41
C GLY A 169 -22.28 -9.05 -19.48
N ALA A 170 -22.84 -9.02 -20.68
CA ALA A 170 -24.26 -8.92 -21.02
C ALA A 170 -25.04 -7.65 -20.60
N SER A 171 -25.33 -6.81 -21.59
CA SER A 171 -26.73 -6.49 -21.96
C SER A 171 -26.76 -5.57 -23.18
N ASN A 172 -26.63 -6.16 -24.38
CA ASN A 172 -27.33 -5.60 -25.54
C ASN A 172 -28.70 -6.30 -25.61
N SER A 173 -29.70 -5.58 -25.15
CA SER A 173 -31.09 -5.62 -25.61
C SER A 173 -31.11 -5.51 -27.16
N THR A 174 -31.97 -6.17 -27.95
CA THR A 174 -33.43 -6.01 -28.02
C THR A 174 -34.00 -6.83 -29.21
N VAL A 175 -35.30 -7.14 -29.11
CA VAL A 175 -36.32 -7.46 -30.15
C VAL A 175 -36.20 -8.78 -30.93
N ASP A 176 -37.11 -9.71 -30.65
CA ASP A 176 -37.97 -10.25 -31.71
C ASP A 176 -39.37 -10.55 -31.14
N GLU A 177 -40.25 -9.56 -31.25
CA GLU A 177 -41.69 -9.73 -31.09
C GLU A 177 -42.29 -9.55 -32.49
N SER A 178 -42.46 -10.68 -33.18
CA SER A 178 -43.05 -10.75 -34.52
C SER A 178 -44.04 -11.91 -34.59
N VAL A 179 -45.32 -11.59 -34.33
CA VAL A 179 -46.56 -12.07 -34.99
C VAL A 179 -46.68 -13.56 -35.35
N ASN A 180 -47.57 -14.29 -34.67
CA ASN A 180 -48.82 -14.85 -35.26
C ASN A 180 -49.79 -15.35 -34.19
#